data_AF-A0A9W6L5M7-F1
#
_entry.id   AF-A0A9W6L5M7-F1
#
_cell.length_a   1.000
_cell.length_b   1.000
_cell.length_c   1.000
_cell.angle_alpha   90.00
_cell.angle_beta   90.00
_cell.angle_gamma   90.00
#
_symmetry.space_group_name_H-M   'P 1'
#
loop_
_entity.id
_entity.type
_entity.pdbx_description
1 polymer ?
#
loop_
_entity_poly.entity_id
_entity_poly.type
_entity_poly.pdbx_seq_one_letter_code
_entity_poly.pdbx_strand_id
1 'polypeptide(L)'
;MASSSRELAKVDPADEPSAEWGWHGTFPKAIPTAGVVVAILLCLILIGHHASWTEILYAVVPAVVILLAVILGTIRKRNDWRR
;
A
#
# COMPACT_ATOMS: atom_id res chain seq x y z
N MET A 1 16.33 26.53 -11.10
CA MET A 1 15.86 26.24 -9.72
C MET A 1 15.26 24.84 -9.72
N ALA A 2 15.97 23.85 -9.20
CA ALA A 2 15.40 22.53 -8.97
C ALA A 2 14.56 22.61 -7.68
N SER A 3 13.23 22.63 -7.81
CA SER A 3 12.34 22.53 -6.67
C SER A 3 12.58 21.19 -5.95
N SER A 4 12.79 21.24 -4.64
CA SER A 4 12.99 20.04 -3.82
C SER A 4 11.72 19.20 -3.88
N SER A 5 11.83 17.88 -4.04
CA SER A 5 10.69 16.95 -4.15
C SER A 5 9.67 17.04 -3.00
N ARG A 6 10.02 17.71 -1.89
CA ARG A 6 9.15 18.02 -0.75
C ARG A 6 8.15 19.15 -1.05
N GLU A 7 8.50 20.14 -1.86
CA GLU A 7 7.60 21.24 -2.25
C GLU A 7 6.42 20.76 -3.09
N LEU A 8 6.61 19.70 -3.89
CA LEU A 8 5.58 19.09 -4.75
C LEU A 8 4.64 18.12 -4.00
N ALA A 9 4.98 17.72 -2.78
CA ALA A 9 4.21 16.77 -1.98
C ALA A 9 3.23 17.45 -1.01
N LYS A 10 3.07 18.78 -1.12
CA LYS A 10 2.14 19.56 -0.30
C LYS A 10 0.72 19.35 -0.83
N VAL A 11 -0.10 18.69 -0.02
CA VAL A 11 -1.55 18.64 -0.20
C VAL A 11 -2.09 20.07 -0.30
N ASP A 12 -2.94 20.34 -1.28
CA ASP A 12 -3.54 21.68 -1.44
C ASP A 12 -4.50 21.96 -0.27
N PRO A 13 -4.30 23.05 0.50
CA PRO A 13 -5.21 23.45 1.56
C PRO A 13 -6.67 23.69 1.09
N ALA A 14 -6.88 23.87 -0.22
CA ALA A 14 -8.21 23.97 -0.81
C ALA A 14 -8.98 22.63 -0.84
N ASP A 15 -8.26 21.50 -0.91
CA ASP A 15 -8.86 20.15 -0.91
C ASP A 15 -9.16 19.65 0.51
N GLU A 16 -8.34 20.02 1.50
CA GLU A 16 -8.53 19.65 2.90
C GLU A 16 -7.97 20.70 3.89
N PRO A 17 -8.81 21.32 4.75
CA PRO A 17 -8.40 22.39 5.66
C PRO A 17 -7.47 21.94 6.78
N SER A 18 -7.38 20.63 7.06
CA SER A 18 -6.44 20.05 8.03
C SER A 18 -5.05 19.77 7.44
N ALA A 19 -4.82 20.08 6.16
CA ALA A 19 -3.51 19.95 5.50
C ALA A 19 -2.38 20.67 6.27
N GLU A 20 -2.71 21.74 7.00
CA GLU A 20 -1.79 22.49 7.86
C GLU A 20 -1.23 21.70 9.06
N TRP A 21 -1.90 20.65 9.53
CA TRP A 21 -1.46 19.92 10.75
C TRP A 21 -0.42 18.84 10.44
N GLY A 22 -0.26 18.47 9.17
CA GLY A 22 0.90 17.71 8.68
C GLY A 22 0.77 16.18 8.67
N TRP A 23 -0.40 15.61 8.97
CA TRP A 23 -0.58 14.15 9.11
C TRP A 23 -1.07 13.50 7.80
N HIS A 24 -1.34 14.32 6.77
CA HIS A 24 -1.93 13.93 5.48
C HIS A 24 -0.92 13.31 4.49
N GLY A 25 0.29 13.00 4.95
CA GLY A 25 1.34 12.43 4.10
C GLY A 25 0.96 11.04 3.59
N THR A 26 0.76 10.92 2.27
CA THR A 26 0.70 9.61 1.61
C THR A 26 2.09 9.16 1.18
N PHE A 27 2.41 7.88 1.37
CA PHE A 27 3.67 7.31 0.93
C PHE A 27 3.45 6.44 -0.31
N PRO A 28 3.50 7.00 -1.53
CA PRO A 28 3.12 6.28 -2.75
C PRO A 28 3.99 5.07 -3.05
N LYS A 29 5.20 5.02 -2.48
CA LYS A 29 6.13 3.87 -2.57
C LYS A 29 6.13 2.99 -1.32
N ALA A 30 5.94 3.55 -0.13
CA ALA A 30 5.98 2.73 1.09
C ALA A 30 4.72 1.88 1.27
N ILE A 31 3.54 2.40 0.92
CA ILE A 31 2.27 1.67 1.00
C ILE A 31 2.28 0.35 0.19
N PRO A 32 2.64 0.34 -1.12
CA PRO A 32 2.67 -0.92 -1.88
C PRO A 32 3.74 -1.89 -1.36
N THR A 33 4.91 -1.39 -0.95
CA THR A 33 5.98 -2.24 -0.36
C THR A 33 5.53 -2.87 0.95
N ALA A 34 4.89 -2.10 1.84
CA ALA A 34 4.33 -2.61 3.09
C ALA A 34 3.27 -3.69 2.82
N GLY A 35 2.40 -3.50 1.83
CA GLY A 35 1.43 -4.50 1.42
C GLY A 35 2.08 -5.82 0.99
N VAL A 36 3.12 -5.76 0.14
CA VAL A 36 3.86 -6.96 -0.28
C VAL A 36 4.55 -7.65 0.91
N VAL A 37 5.20 -6.87 1.79
CA VAL A 37 5.85 -7.41 3.00
C VAL A 37 4.84 -8.13 3.90
N VAL A 38 3.68 -7.53 4.16
CA VAL A 38 2.63 -8.14 4.97
C VAL A 38 2.12 -9.44 4.33
N ALA A 39 1.89 -9.46 3.02
CA ALA A 39 1.47 -10.67 2.32
C ALA A 39 2.49 -11.81 2.44
N ILE A 40 3.79 -11.50 2.39
CA ILE A 40 4.85 -12.49 2.60
C ILE A 40 4.83 -13.00 4.05
N LEU A 41 4.74 -12.11 5.03
CA LEU A 41 4.70 -12.49 6.46
C LEU A 41 3.51 -13.40 6.78
N LEU A 42 2.33 -13.13 6.19
CA LEU A 42 1.17 -14.00 6.32
C LEU A 42 1.43 -15.41 5.78
N CYS A 43 2.17 -15.55 4.69
CA CYS A 43 2.56 -16.88 4.19
C CYS A 43 3.63 -17.54 5.08
N LEU A 44 4.56 -16.75 5.64
CA LEU A 44 5.63 -17.27 6.49
C LEU A 44 5.14 -17.83 7.82
N ILE A 45 4.02 -17.32 8.36
CA ILE A 45 3.48 -17.83 9.63
C ILE A 45 3.06 -19.30 9.57
N LEU A 46 2.78 -19.82 8.37
CA LEU A 46 2.41 -21.22 8.15
C LEU A 46 3.61 -22.19 8.23
N ILE A 47 4.83 -21.67 8.35
CA ILE A 47 6.05 -22.48 8.40
C ILE A 47 6.33 -22.89 9.84
N GLY A 48 6.61 -24.18 10.05
CA GLY A 48 7.15 -24.68 11.32
C GLY A 48 6.14 -25.28 12.29
N HIS A 49 4.85 -25.26 11.97
CA HIS A 49 3.82 -25.99 12.72
C HIS A 49 2.87 -26.74 11.78
N HIS A 50 2.12 -27.69 12.34
CA HIS A 50 1.05 -28.34 11.58
C HIS A 50 -0.08 -27.32 11.38
N ALA A 51 -0.35 -26.96 10.13
CA ALA A 51 -1.40 -26.02 9.77
C ALA A 51 -2.65 -26.76 9.29
N SER A 52 -3.79 -26.42 9.88
CA SER A 52 -5.11 -26.82 9.41
C SER A 52 -5.49 -26.08 8.12
N TRP A 53 -6.43 -26.64 7.35
CA TRP A 53 -6.98 -25.97 6.16
C TRP A 53 -7.56 -24.59 6.48
N THR A 54 -8.15 -24.43 7.66
CA THR A 54 -8.68 -23.15 8.13
C THR A 54 -7.57 -22.11 8.27
N GLU A 55 -6.46 -22.44 8.94
CA GLU A 55 -5.32 -21.53 9.09
C GLU A 55 -4.71 -21.14 7.74
N ILE A 56 -4.56 -22.12 6.84
CA ILE A 56 -4.06 -21.86 5.48
C ILE A 56 -4.98 -20.87 4.75
N LEU A 57 -6.30 -21.07 4.80
CA LEU A 57 -7.25 -20.18 4.14
C LEU A 57 -7.20 -18.76 4.74
N TYR A 58 -7.22 -18.64 6.07
CA TYR A 58 -7.19 -17.34 6.74
C TYR A 58 -5.86 -16.59 6.62
N ALA A 59 -4.76 -17.27 6.28
CA ALA A 59 -3.49 -16.63 5.97
C ALA A 59 -3.36 -16.28 4.47
N VAL A 60 -3.64 -17.25 3.59
CA VAL A 60 -3.38 -17.13 2.14
C VAL A 60 -4.41 -16.25 1.45
N VAL A 61 -5.70 -16.32 1.80
CA VAL A 61 -6.73 -15.48 1.18
C VAL A 61 -6.45 -13.99 1.35
N PRO A 62 -6.21 -13.46 2.58
CA PRO A 62 -5.86 -12.04 2.73
C PRO A 62 -4.52 -11.68 2.08
N ALA A 63 -3.53 -12.57 2.10
CA ALA A 63 -2.26 -12.34 1.40
C ALA A 63 -2.47 -12.12 -0.11
N VAL A 64 -3.26 -12.97 -0.75
CA VAL A 64 -3.62 -12.84 -2.17
C VAL A 64 -4.42 -11.56 -2.43
N VAL A 65 -5.40 -11.23 -1.59
CA VAL A 65 -6.22 -10.02 -1.72
C VAL A 65 -5.34 -8.75 -1.65
N ILE A 66 -4.40 -8.70 -0.71
CA ILE A 66 -3.45 -7.57 -0.57
C ILE A 66 -2.57 -7.45 -1.82
N LEU A 67 -2.00 -8.55 -2.30
CA LEU A 67 -1.16 -8.54 -3.51
C LEU A 67 -1.95 -8.06 -4.74
N LEU A 68 -3.18 -8.53 -4.92
CA LEU A 68 -4.06 -8.07 -6.00
C LEU A 68 -4.36 -6.58 -5.88
N ALA A 69 -4.66 -6.08 -4.67
CA ALA A 69 -4.91 -4.66 -4.44
C ALA A 69 -3.67 -3.80 -4.78
N VAL A 70 -2.47 -4.25 -4.41
CA VAL A 70 -1.20 -3.57 -4.76
C VAL A 70 -0.97 -3.55 -6.27
N ILE A 71 -1.18 -4.68 -6.96
CA ILE A 71 -1.03 -4.78 -8.42
C ILE A 71 -2.04 -3.86 -9.12
N LEU A 72 -3.33 -3.96 -8.80
CA LEU A 72 -4.38 -3.16 -9.40
C LEU A 72 -4.19 -1.67 -9.12
N GLY A 73 -3.80 -1.29 -7.91
CA GLY A 73 -3.49 0.09 -7.55
C GLY A 73 -2.30 0.64 -8.33
N THR A 74 -1.26 -0.18 -8.54
CA THR A 74 -0.08 0.20 -9.33
C THR A 74 -0.43 0.36 -10.81
N ILE A 75 -1.25 -0.54 -11.37
CA ILE A 75 -1.73 -0.43 -12.76
C ILE A 75 -2.59 0.81 -12.94
N ARG A 76 -3.52 1.09 -12.00
CA ARG A 76 -4.36 2.29 -12.03
C ARG A 76 -3.51 3.55 -12.07
N LYS A 77 -2.58 3.72 -11.11
CA LYS A 77 -1.67 4.87 -11.05
C LYS A 77 -0.83 5.04 -12.32
N ARG A 78 -0.40 3.94 -12.94
CA ARG A 78 0.34 3.98 -14.21
C ARG A 78 -0.50 4.43 -15.40
N ASN A 79 -1.82 4.31 -15.32
CA ASN A 79 -2.76 4.62 -16.39
C ASN A 79 -3.55 5.92 -16.14
N ASP A 80 -3.31 6.62 -15.03
CA ASP A 80 -4.05 7.83 -14.69
C ASP A 80 -3.86 8.96 -15.73
N TRP A 81 -2.73 8.99 -16.45
CA TRP A 81 -2.49 9.94 -17.56
C TRP A 81 -3.41 9.73 -18.78
N ARG A 82 -4.13 8.61 -18.87
CA ARG A 82 -5.08 8.32 -19.97
C ARG A 82 -6.50 8.82 -19.70
N ARG A 83 -6.76 9.41 -18.54
CA ARG A 83 -8.01 10.06 -18.17
C ARG A 83 -7.79 11.55 -18.01
#